data_AF-A0A964EYT3-F1
#
_entry.id   AF-A0A964EYT3-F1
#
_cell.length_a   1.000
_cell.length_b   1.000
_cell.length_c   1.000
_cell.angle_alpha   90.00
_cell.angle_beta   90.00
_cell.angle_gamma   90.00
#
_symmetry.space_group_name_H-M   'P 1'
#
loop_
_entity.id
_entity.type
_entity.pdbx_description
1 polymer ?
#
loop_
_entity_poly.entity_id
_entity_poly.type
_entity_poly.pdbx_seq_one_letter_code
_entity_poly.pdbx_strand_id
1 'polypeptide(L)'
;MSMTEQAFRAFVGETLEHLFDQIDRLDTDDIDPVLSDGVVSCAFESGGTYVLSQQVPVQELWLSANLTAWHFRWDGSAWVERDTGEPMLPLLSKLYGDKLKMPVVFKPRR
;
A
#
# COMPACT_ATOMS: atom_id res chain seq x y z
N MET A 1 -6.88 18.35 15.76
CA MET A 1 -7.04 17.24 16.72
C MET A 1 -6.24 16.06 16.17
N SER A 2 -5.40 15.43 16.98
CA SER A 2 -4.69 14.22 16.57
C SER A 2 -5.66 13.04 16.52
N MET A 3 -5.55 12.17 15.51
CA MET A 3 -6.34 10.95 15.45
C MET A 3 -5.94 10.03 16.62
N THR A 4 -6.92 9.43 17.31
CA THR A 4 -6.62 8.44 18.35
C THR A 4 -5.99 7.20 17.70
N GLU A 5 -5.21 6.44 18.44
CA GLU A 5 -4.60 5.20 17.92
C GLU A 5 -5.66 4.22 17.38
N GLN A 6 -6.81 4.12 18.05
CA GLN A 6 -7.92 3.27 17.61
C GLN A 6 -8.53 3.77 16.29
N ALA A 7 -8.73 5.08 16.15
CA ALA A 7 -9.21 5.67 14.91
C ALA A 7 -8.18 5.48 13.78
N PHE A 8 -6.89 5.62 14.08
CA PHE A 8 -5.81 5.36 13.13
C PHE A 8 -5.76 3.91 12.68
N ARG A 9 -5.86 2.96 13.61
CA ARG A 9 -5.91 1.53 13.29
C ARG A 9 -7.10 1.18 12.39
N ALA A 10 -8.28 1.73 12.66
CA ALA A 10 -9.45 1.51 11.81
C ALA A 10 -9.23 2.10 10.40
N PHE A 11 -8.77 3.35 10.32
CA PHE A 11 -8.51 4.04 9.06
C PHE A 11 -7.47 3.35 8.17
N VAL A 12 -6.35 2.90 8.77
CA VAL A 12 -5.30 2.19 8.04
C VAL A 12 -5.76 0.79 7.63
N GLY A 13 -6.55 0.10 8.47
CA GLY A 13 -7.18 -1.17 8.13
C GLY A 13 -8.04 -1.06 6.88
N GLU A 14 -8.96 -0.10 6.85
CA GLU A 14 -9.81 0.17 5.68
C GLU A 14 -8.99 0.55 4.43
N THR A 15 -7.89 1.29 4.61
CA THR A 15 -6.98 1.62 3.50
C THR A 15 -6.35 0.36 2.91
N LEU A 16 -5.86 -0.53 3.76
CA LEU A 16 -5.20 -1.78 3.34
C LEU A 16 -6.20 -2.76 2.71
N GLU A 17 -7.40 -2.88 3.28
CA GLU A 17 -8.50 -3.66 2.70
C GLU A 17 -8.85 -3.15 1.31
N HIS A 18 -9.02 -1.83 1.12
CA HIS A 18 -9.32 -1.24 -0.18
C HIS A 18 -8.20 -1.42 -1.21
N LEU A 19 -6.93 -1.44 -0.77
CA LEU A 19 -5.80 -1.72 -1.66
C LEU A 19 -5.76 -3.21 -2.03
N PHE A 20 -5.91 -4.10 -1.05
CA PHE A 20 -5.99 -5.55 -1.27
C PHE A 20 -7.10 -5.88 -2.29
N ASP A 21 -8.29 -5.34 -2.10
CA ASP A 21 -9.44 -5.46 -3.00
C ASP A 21 -9.18 -5.00 -4.44
N GLN A 22 -8.28 -4.05 -4.64
CA GLN A 22 -7.90 -3.59 -5.98
C GLN A 22 -6.83 -4.48 -6.60
N ILE A 23 -5.93 -5.05 -5.77
CA ILE A 23 -4.89 -5.97 -6.21
C ILE A 23 -5.51 -7.31 -6.60
N ASP A 24 -6.42 -7.84 -5.79
CA ASP A 24 -7.13 -9.11 -6.01
C ASP A 24 -8.02 -9.09 -7.27
N ARG A 25 -8.40 -7.89 -7.74
CA ARG A 25 -9.19 -7.70 -8.98
C ARG A 25 -8.35 -7.54 -10.23
N LEU A 26 -7.02 -7.61 -10.14
CA LEU A 26 -6.16 -7.58 -11.32
C LEU A 26 -6.35 -8.88 -12.11
N ASP A 27 -6.54 -8.75 -13.42
CA ASP A 27 -6.75 -9.88 -14.34
C ASP A 27 -5.40 -10.53 -14.71
N THR A 28 -4.72 -11.12 -13.72
CA THR A 28 -3.45 -11.83 -13.87
C THR A 28 -3.21 -12.81 -12.72
N ASP A 29 -2.60 -13.94 -13.03
CA ASP A 29 -2.12 -14.93 -12.05
C ASP A 29 -0.67 -14.66 -11.59
N ASP A 30 -0.02 -13.60 -12.11
CA ASP A 30 1.39 -13.26 -11.82
C ASP A 30 1.63 -12.73 -10.39
N ILE A 31 0.57 -12.60 -9.59
CA ILE A 31 0.56 -12.03 -8.25
C ILE A 31 -0.35 -12.81 -7.31
N ASP A 32 0.15 -13.09 -6.11
CA ASP A 32 -0.60 -13.72 -5.02
C ASP A 32 -0.66 -12.75 -3.82
N PRO A 33 -1.73 -11.94 -3.69
CA PRO A 33 -1.91 -11.02 -2.59
C PRO A 33 -2.49 -11.73 -1.35
N VAL A 34 -1.97 -11.36 -0.17
CA VAL A 34 -2.48 -11.80 1.13
C VAL A 34 -2.60 -10.60 2.05
N LEU A 35 -3.79 -10.42 2.64
CA LEU A 35 -4.04 -9.46 3.71
C LEU A 35 -4.14 -10.19 5.05
N SER A 36 -3.29 -9.83 6.01
CA SER A 36 -3.33 -10.39 7.36
C SER A 36 -2.77 -9.39 8.39
N ASP A 37 -3.48 -9.20 9.50
CA ASP A 37 -3.09 -8.35 10.63
C ASP A 37 -2.61 -6.92 10.24
N GLY A 38 -3.24 -6.34 9.21
CA GLY A 38 -2.87 -5.05 8.63
C GLY A 38 -1.51 -5.04 7.94
N VAL A 39 -1.18 -6.17 7.30
CA VAL A 39 -0.11 -6.32 6.34
C VAL A 39 -0.70 -6.85 5.04
N VAL A 40 -0.47 -6.15 3.94
CA VAL A 40 -0.71 -6.64 2.58
C VAL A 40 0.63 -7.13 2.02
N SER A 41 0.75 -8.42 1.77
CA SER A 41 1.92 -9.05 1.15
C SER A 41 1.55 -9.53 -0.24
N CYS A 42 2.36 -9.21 -1.25
CA CYS A 42 2.13 -9.61 -2.63
C CYS A 42 3.37 -10.34 -3.13
N ALA A 43 3.27 -11.66 -3.31
CA ALA A 43 4.32 -12.44 -3.96
C ALA A 43 4.11 -12.40 -5.49
N PHE A 44 5.20 -12.23 -6.24
CA PHE A 44 5.13 -12.18 -7.70
C PHE A 44 5.78 -13.42 -8.32
N GLU A 45 5.19 -13.96 -9.38
CA GLU A 45 5.77 -15.09 -10.13
C GLU A 45 7.14 -14.74 -10.73
N SER A 46 7.33 -13.48 -11.14
CA SER A 46 8.63 -12.96 -11.57
C SER A 46 9.68 -12.87 -10.45
N GLY A 47 9.33 -13.29 -9.24
CA GLY A 47 10.17 -13.32 -8.05
C GLY A 47 10.08 -12.05 -7.21
N GLY A 48 10.40 -12.16 -5.92
CA GLY A 48 10.33 -11.04 -4.98
C GLY A 48 8.91 -10.79 -4.45
N THR A 49 8.84 -9.96 -3.41
CA THR A 49 7.61 -9.72 -2.66
C THR A 49 7.50 -8.25 -2.32
N TYR A 50 6.31 -7.67 -2.50
CA TYR A 50 5.99 -6.34 -1.99
C TYR A 50 5.22 -6.49 -0.69
N VAL A 51 5.59 -5.73 0.34
CA VAL A 51 4.96 -5.81 1.67
C VAL A 51 4.59 -4.40 2.10
N LEU A 52 3.29 -4.15 2.31
CA LEU A 52 2.74 -2.92 2.84
C LEU A 52 2.16 -3.19 4.23
N SER A 53 2.66 -2.52 5.27
CA SER A 53 2.30 -2.79 6.67
C SER A 53 1.93 -1.53 7.45
N GLN A 54 0.97 -1.64 8.36
CA GLN A 54 0.62 -0.57 9.30
C GLN A 54 1.67 -0.39 10.40
N GLN A 55 1.95 0.86 10.76
CA GLN A 55 2.81 1.24 11.88
C GLN A 55 2.08 2.22 12.80
N VAL A 56 1.21 1.67 13.66
CA VAL A 56 0.30 2.45 14.53
C VAL A 56 1.03 3.46 15.44
N PRO A 57 2.15 3.12 16.12
CA PRO A 57 2.80 4.06 17.04
C PRO A 57 3.31 5.35 16.38
N VAL A 58 3.67 5.28 15.09
CA VAL A 58 4.17 6.42 14.31
C VAL A 58 3.14 6.96 13.32
N GLN A 59 1.95 6.35 13.27
CA GLN A 59 0.86 6.69 12.34
C GLN A 59 1.28 6.66 10.86
N GLU A 60 2.01 5.61 10.47
CA GLU A 60 2.52 5.44 9.09
C GLU A 60 2.09 4.12 8.45
N LEU A 61 2.22 4.06 7.12
CA LEU A 61 2.20 2.85 6.30
C LEU A 61 3.59 2.65 5.71
N TRP A 62 4.17 1.46 5.85
CA TRP A 62 5.50 1.16 5.35
C TRP A 62 5.44 0.16 4.20
N LEU A 63 6.02 0.52 3.07
CA LEU A 63 6.18 -0.34 1.90
C LEU A 63 7.63 -0.81 1.78
N SER A 64 7.82 -2.12 1.63
CA SER A 64 9.08 -2.72 1.14
C SER A 64 8.85 -3.28 -0.26
N ALA A 65 9.60 -2.80 -1.24
CA ALA A 65 9.54 -3.25 -2.63
C ALA A 65 10.87 -3.00 -3.36
N ASN A 66 11.30 -3.92 -4.22
CA ASN A 66 12.52 -3.78 -5.04
C ASN A 66 13.77 -3.37 -4.24
N LEU A 67 14.00 -4.00 -3.07
CA LEU A 67 15.12 -3.69 -2.15
C LEU A 67 15.10 -2.24 -1.62
N THR A 68 13.97 -1.55 -1.75
CA THR A 68 13.75 -0.17 -1.31
C THR A 68 12.58 -0.14 -0.35
N ALA A 69 12.57 0.84 0.56
CA ALA A 69 11.47 1.07 1.47
C ALA A 69 10.94 2.51 1.33
N TRP A 70 9.63 2.67 1.51
CA TRP A 70 8.94 3.96 1.57
C TRP A 70 8.11 4.03 2.83
N HIS A 71 8.04 5.21 3.43
CA HIS A 71 7.23 5.44 4.62
C HIS A 71 6.17 6.49 4.28
N PHE A 72 4.90 6.11 4.35
CA PHE A 72 3.79 6.99 4.03
C PHE A 72 3.12 7.50 5.29
N ARG A 73 2.86 8.79 5.33
CA ARG A 73 2.04 9.45 6.35
C ARG A 73 0.77 10.00 5.72
N TRP A 74 -0.29 10.07 6.50
CA TRP A 74 -1.51 10.76 6.09
C TRP A 74 -1.35 12.27 6.25
N ASP A 75 -1.54 13.05 5.19
CA ASP A 75 -1.43 14.52 5.23
C ASP A 75 -2.75 15.24 5.54
N GLY A 76 -3.83 14.48 5.76
CA GLY A 76 -5.19 14.99 5.91
C GLY A 76 -6.08 14.75 4.68
N SER A 77 -5.48 14.46 3.54
CA SER A 77 -6.17 14.26 2.26
C SER A 77 -5.70 13.02 1.49
N ALA A 78 -4.42 12.67 1.60
CA ALA A 78 -3.80 11.54 0.92
C ALA A 78 -2.67 10.94 1.74
N TRP A 79 -2.33 9.69 1.42
CA TRP A 79 -1.08 9.06 1.85
C TRP A 79 0.06 9.58 0.98
N VAL A 80 1.07 10.17 1.61
CA VAL A 80 2.24 10.76 0.95
C VAL A 80 3.52 10.22 1.59
N GLU A 81 4.55 10.06 0.77
CA GLU A 81 5.89 9.68 1.23
C GLU A 81 6.40 10.73 2.23
N ARG A 82 6.96 10.29 3.34
CA ARG A 82 7.26 11.13 4.50
C ARG A 82 8.33 12.17 4.20
N ASP A 83 9.36 11.78 3.46
CA ASP A 83 10.58 12.56 3.24
C ASP A 83 10.47 13.39 1.95
N THR A 84 9.79 12.89 0.90
CA THR A 84 9.64 13.56 -0.40
C THR A 84 8.28 14.24 -0.59
N GLY A 85 7.24 13.81 0.13
CA GLY A 85 5.87 14.27 -0.06
C GLY A 85 5.18 13.68 -1.31
N GLU A 86 5.80 12.73 -2.00
CA GLU A 86 5.23 12.13 -3.21
C GLU A 86 3.96 11.31 -2.89
N PRO A 87 2.90 11.38 -3.70
CA PRO A 87 1.68 10.61 -3.45
C PRO A 87 1.89 9.10 -3.55
N MET A 88 1.34 8.35 -2.59
CA MET A 88 1.49 6.89 -2.50
C MET A 88 0.86 6.14 -3.69
N LEU A 89 -0.36 6.49 -4.10
CA LEU A 89 -1.09 5.69 -5.10
C LEU A 89 -0.44 5.71 -6.50
N PRO A 90 0.03 6.86 -7.04
CA PRO A 90 0.81 6.87 -8.27
C PRO A 90 2.10 6.04 -8.18
N LEU A 91 2.80 6.10 -7.04
CA LEU A 91 4.00 5.30 -6.81
C LEU A 91 3.67 3.79 -6.83
N LEU A 92 2.64 3.36 -6.10
CA LEU A 92 2.17 1.97 -6.12
C LEU A 92 1.77 1.54 -7.54
N SER A 93 1.03 2.39 -8.26
CA SER A 93 0.58 2.11 -9.63
C SER A 93 1.76 1.85 -10.56
N LYS A 94 2.81 2.67 -10.45
CA LYS A 94 4.06 2.48 -11.18
C LYS A 94 4.76 1.18 -10.77
N LEU A 95 4.97 0.93 -9.48
CA LEU A 95 5.68 -0.25 -8.99
C LEU A 95 5.01 -1.55 -9.42
N TYR A 96 3.69 -1.66 -9.23
CA TYR A 96 2.93 -2.84 -9.63
C TYR A 96 2.88 -2.98 -11.15
N GLY A 97 2.68 -1.88 -11.89
CA GLY A 97 2.67 -1.93 -13.35
C GLY A 97 4.03 -2.34 -13.95
N ASP A 98 5.13 -1.82 -13.41
CA ASP A 98 6.49 -2.20 -13.80
C ASP A 98 6.78 -3.67 -13.47
N LYS A 99 6.22 -4.18 -12.36
CA LYS A 99 6.42 -5.55 -11.88
C LYS A 99 5.62 -6.56 -12.69
N LEU A 100 4.37 -6.24 -13.01
CA LEU A 100 3.42 -7.08 -13.75
C LEU A 100 3.48 -6.87 -15.27
N LYS A 101 4.27 -5.89 -15.74
CA LYS A 101 4.38 -5.54 -17.17
C LYS A 101 3.02 -5.19 -17.81
N MET A 102 2.10 -4.65 -17.02
CA MET A 102 0.78 -4.23 -17.44
C MET A 102 0.38 -2.90 -16.80
N PRO A 103 -0.54 -2.11 -17.39
CA PRO A 103 -1.04 -0.91 -16.74
C PRO A 103 -1.81 -1.24 -15.46
N VAL A 104 -1.38 -0.67 -14.33
CA VAL A 104 -2.08 -0.74 -13.04
C VAL A 104 -2.38 0.68 -12.58
N VAL A 105 -3.60 0.92 -12.09
CA VAL A 105 -4.02 2.22 -11.55
C VAL A 105 -4.80 2.01 -10.26
N PHE A 106 -4.18 2.38 -9.14
CA PHE A 106 -4.85 2.41 -7.85
C PHE A 106 -5.66 3.69 -7.66
N LYS A 107 -6.84 3.55 -7.07
CA LYS A 107 -7.77 4.65 -6.81
C LYS A 107 -7.87 4.91 -5.30
N PRO A 108 -8.03 6.19 -4.90
CA PRO A 108 -8.26 6.52 -3.51
C PRO A 108 -9.57 5.91 -3.02
N ARG A 109 -9.64 5.68 -1.72
CA ARG A 109 -10.89 5.36 -1.03
C ARG A 109 -11.83 6.56 -1.17
N ARG A 110 -13.09 6.31 -1.56
CA ARG A 110 -14.15 7.32 -1.66
C ARG A 110 -14.90 7.48 -0.35
#